data_AF-A0A966ES71-F1
#
_entry.id   AF-A0A966ES71-F1
#
_cell.length_a   1.000
_cell.length_b   1.000
_cell.length_c   1.000
_cell.angle_alpha   90.00
_cell.angle_beta   90.00
_cell.angle_gamma   90.00
#
_symmetry.space_group_name_H-M   'P 1'
#
loop_
_entity.id
_entity.type
_entity.pdbx_description
1 polymer ?
#
loop_
_entity_poly.entity_id
_entity_poly.type
_entity_poly.pdbx_seq_one_letter_code
_entity_poly.pdbx_strand_id
1 'polypeptide(L)' 'MAGEFDEIRGKLEIIVEELTDLTIFRLRESIDAGGHELPVDEKRLNRARRAVEKAIHLLDEPNNDF' A
#
# COMPACT_ATOMS: atom_id res chain seq x y z
N MET A 1 -8.23 -10.10 21.63
CA MET A 1 -8.54 -8.90 20.82
C MET A 1 -7.28 -8.15 20.36
N ALA A 2 -6.35 -7.72 21.22
CA ALA A 2 -5.11 -7.04 20.75
C ALA A 2 -4.33 -7.88 19.69
N GLY A 3 -4.19 -9.19 19.89
CA GLY A 3 -3.45 -10.04 18.94
C GLY A 3 -4.15 -10.38 17.61
N GLU A 4 -5.47 -10.19 17.48
CA GLU A 4 -6.19 -10.51 16.23
C GLU A 4 -6.00 -9.41 15.18
N PHE A 5 -6.01 -8.14 15.62
CA PHE A 5 -5.71 -7.02 14.74
C PHE A 5 -4.22 -6.93 14.41
N ASP A 6 -3.33 -7.35 15.31
CA ASP A 6 -1.89 -7.40 15.05
C ASP A 6 -1.54 -8.33 13.87
N GLU A 7 -2.17 -9.52 13.78
CA GLU A 7 -1.93 -10.44 12.65
C GLU A 7 -2.44 -9.84 11.32
N ILE A 8 -3.62 -9.20 11.35
CA ILE A 8 -4.17 -8.53 10.16
C ILE A 8 -3.29 -7.35 9.76
N ARG A 9 -2.82 -6.54 10.73
CA ARG A 9 -1.93 -5.41 10.49
C ARG A 9 -0.63 -5.86 9.82
N GLY A 10 0.00 -6.92 10.33
CA GLY A 10 1.19 -7.50 9.70
C GLY A 10 0.97 -7.97 8.26
N LYS A 11 -0.19 -8.56 7.95
CA LYS A 11 -0.54 -8.91 6.56
C LYS A 11 -0.71 -7.68 5.67
N LEU A 12 -1.35 -6.62 6.20
CA LEU A 12 -1.52 -5.37 5.46
C LEU A 12 -0.18 -4.66 5.23
N GLU A 13 0.75 -4.70 6.19
CA GLU A 13 2.10 -4.15 6.05
C GLU A 13 2.86 -4.83 4.90
N ILE A 14 2.80 -6.17 4.81
CA ILE A 14 3.38 -6.92 3.67
C ILE A 14 2.75 -6.46 2.35
N ILE A 15 1.44 -6.26 2.29
CA ILE A 15 0.76 -5.77 1.08
C ILE A 15 1.23 -4.36 0.70
N VAL A 16 1.50 -3.48 1.68
CA VAL A 16 2.06 -2.13 1.42
C VAL A 16 3.43 -2.24 0.77
N GLU A 17 4.28 -3.14 1.25
CA GLU A 17 5.60 -3.40 0.65
C GLU A 17 5.46 -3.92 -0.79
N GLU A 18 4.61 -4.92 -1.02
CA GLU A 18 4.36 -5.47 -2.36
C GLU A 18 3.85 -4.41 -3.35
N LEU A 19 2.93 -3.53 -2.91
CA LEU A 19 2.43 -2.42 -3.73
C LEU A 19 3.52 -1.39 -4.02
N THR A 20 4.45 -1.17 -3.08
CA THR A 20 5.58 -0.26 -3.25
C THR A 20 6.57 -0.83 -4.26
N ASP A 21 6.94 -2.10 -4.14
CA ASP A 21 7.83 -2.79 -5.05
C ASP A 21 7.26 -2.81 -6.47
N LEU A 22 5.96 -3.10 -6.62
CA LEU A 22 5.29 -3.08 -7.91
C LEU A 22 5.27 -1.66 -8.52
N THR A 23 5.10 -0.62 -7.69
CA THR A 23 5.16 0.77 -8.17
C THR A 23 6.55 1.11 -8.71
N ILE A 24 7.61 0.71 -7.99
CA ILE A 24 9.00 0.91 -8.42
C ILE A 24 9.29 0.14 -9.70
N PHE A 25 8.83 -1.10 -9.79
CA PHE A 25 8.99 -1.93 -10.98
C PHE A 25 8.35 -1.28 -12.21
N ARG A 26 7.10 -0.82 -12.08
CA ARG A 26 6.37 -0.15 -13.17
C ARG A 26 7.03 1.17 -13.61
N LEU A 27 7.61 1.91 -12.67
CA LEU A 27 8.37 3.11 -12.99
C LEU A 27 9.60 2.79 -13.85
N ARG A 28 10.33 1.71 -13.52
CA ARG A 28 11.48 1.25 -14.33
C ARG A 28 11.04 0.81 -15.72
N GLU A 29 9.99 -0.01 -15.82
CA GLU A 29 9.45 -0.43 -17.12
C GLU A 29 9.04 0.76 -18.00
N SER A 30 8.43 1.80 -17.40
CA SER A 30 8.05 3.02 -18.13
C SER A 30 9.27 3.76 -18.67
N ILE A 31 10.33 3.89 -17.87
CA ILE A 31 11.60 4.50 -18.30
C ILE A 31 12.21 3.71 -19.47
N ASP A 32 12.26 2.39 -19.36
CA ASP A 32 12.81 1.50 -20.39
C ASP A 32 11.98 1.54 -21.69
N ALA A 33 10.66 1.77 -21.60
CA ALA A 33 9.76 1.89 -22.74
C ALA A 33 9.73 3.29 -23.40
N GLY A 34 10.54 4.25 -22.94
CA GLY A 34 10.63 5.59 -23.53
C GLY A 34 9.84 6.69 -22.80
N GLY A 35 9.25 6.40 -21.64
CA GLY A 35 8.92 7.38 -20.60
C GLY A 35 7.89 8.46 -20.95
N HIS A 36 6.93 8.20 -21.83
CA HIS A 36 6.02 9.25 -22.31
C HIS A 36 4.76 9.48 -21.44
N GLU A 37 4.37 8.57 -20.55
CA GLU A 37 3.27 8.78 -19.59
C GLU A 37 3.50 8.07 -18.25
N LEU A 38 3.05 8.67 -17.14
CA LEU A 38 2.83 7.91 -15.89
C LEU A 38 1.77 6.85 -16.19
N PRO A 39 2.09 5.55 -16.10
CA PRO A 39 1.11 4.50 -16.38
C PRO A 39 -0.12 4.73 -15.51
N VAL A 40 -1.33 4.53 -16.06
CA VAL A 40 -2.59 4.54 -15.28
C VAL A 40 -2.46 3.61 -14.06
N ASP A 41 -1.67 2.56 -14.20
CA ASP A 41 -1.31 1.61 -13.15
C ASP A 41 -0.57 2.27 -11.97
N GLU A 42 0.31 3.23 -12.17
CA GLU A 42 1.06 3.90 -11.10
C GLU A 42 0.14 4.73 -10.18
N LYS A 43 -0.81 5.47 -10.77
CA LYS A 43 -1.81 6.21 -9.99
C LYS A 43 -2.73 5.26 -9.23
N ARG A 44 -3.08 4.12 -9.83
CA ARG A 44 -3.92 3.08 -9.21
C ARG A 44 -3.18 2.42 -8.03
N LEU A 45 -1.91 2.06 -8.21
CA LEU A 45 -1.07 1.44 -7.18
C LEU A 45 -0.87 2.37 -5.99
N ASN A 46 -0.55 3.65 -6.23
CA ASN A 46 -0.40 4.62 -5.15
C ASN A 46 -1.69 4.84 -4.35
N ARG A 47 -2.86 4.83 -5.00
CA ARG A 47 -4.15 4.90 -4.30
C ARG A 47 -4.42 3.66 -3.47
N ALA A 48 -4.14 2.47 -4.02
CA ALA A 48 -4.29 1.21 -3.31
C ALA A 48 -3.40 1.18 -2.06
N ARG A 49 -2.11 1.54 -2.20
CA ARG A 49 -1.15 1.61 -1.08
C ARG A 49 -1.67 2.49 0.05
N ARG A 50 -2.09 3.72 -0.26
CA ARG A 50 -2.63 4.66 0.73
C ARG A 50 -3.89 4.14 1.43
N ALA A 51 -4.75 3.40 0.72
CA ALA A 51 -5.94 2.81 1.31
C ALA A 51 -5.57 1.70 2.32
N VAL A 52 -4.55 0.90 2.01
CA VAL A 52 -4.03 -0.15 2.91
C VAL A 52 -3.33 0.46 4.12
N GLU A 53 -2.51 1.49 3.94
CA GLU A 53 -1.89 2.25 5.04
C GLU A 53 -2.93 2.84 5.99
N LYS A 54 -4.02 3.38 5.45
CA LYS A 54 -5.13 3.86 6.28
C LYS A 54 -5.78 2.73 7.08
N ALA A 55 -5.95 1.55 6.48
CA ALA A 55 -6.49 0.40 7.19
C ALA A 55 -5.58 -0.07 8.33
N ILE A 56 -4.26 -0.07 8.11
CA ILE A 56 -3.25 -0.33 9.15
C ILE A 56 -3.42 0.62 10.33
N HIS A 57 -3.50 1.93 10.05
CA HIS A 57 -3.68 2.94 11.09
C HIS A 57 -4.99 2.77 11.88
N LEU A 58 -6.10 2.44 11.21
CA LEU A 58 -7.39 2.19 11.88
C LEU A 58 -7.36 0.98 12.80
N LEU A 59 -6.53 -0.03 12.50
CA LEU A 59 -6.37 -1.21 13.33
C LEU A 59 -5.36 -1.01 14.48
N ASP A 60 -4.55 0.05 14.40
CA ASP A 60 -3.58 0.44 15.42
C ASP A 60 -4.17 1.42 16.44
N GLU A 61 -5.23 2.14 16.08
CA GLU A 61 -5.92 3.05 17.00
C GLU A 61 -6.40 2.27 18.24
N PRO A 62 -5.93 2.62 19.45
CA PRO A 62 -6.51 2.06 20.66
C PRO A 62 -7.99 2.42 20.62
N ASN A 63 -8.89 1.45 20.88
CA ASN A 63 -10.33 1.69 21.02
C ASN A 63 -10.56 2.85 22.00
N ASN A 64 -10.55 4.09 21.49
CA ASN A 64 -10.73 5.32 22.23
C ASN A 64 -11.96 6.06 21.69
N ASP A 65 -12.86 5.29 21.08
CA ASP A 65 -14.28 5.62 21.03
C ASP A 65 -14.81 5.51 22.47
N PHE A 66 -14.96 6.68 23.09
CA PHE A 66 -15.61 6.89 24.39
C PHE A 66 -17.05 6.34 24.40
#